data_AF-A0A8T4LF81-F1
#
_entry.id   AF-A0A8T4LF81-F1
#
_cell.length_a   1.000
_cell.length_b   1.000
_cell.length_c   1.000
_cell.angle_alpha   90.00
_cell.angle_beta   90.00
_cell.angle_gamma   90.00
#
_symmetry.space_group_name_H-M   'P 1'
#
loop_
_entity.id
_entity.type
_entity.pdbx_description
1 polymer ?
#
loop_
_entity_poly.entity_id
_entity_poly.type
_entity_poly.pdbx_seq_one_letter_code
_entity_poly.pdbx_strand_id
1 'polypeptide(L)'
;MKSKELDPDILARILRFQQGELNEYHTYANLAKLTKDKNNRRILEKISADERRHYLILQNATGKEFTPNGFRIRFFSLLGSVLELSFALRLMEKGRSLI
;
A
#
# COMPACT_ATOMS: atom_id res chain seq x y z
N MET A 1 3.43 14.06 -27.98
CA MET A 1 2.61 12.83 -27.86
C MET A 1 1.27 13.25 -27.31
N LYS A 2 0.21 13.22 -28.12
CA LYS A 2 -1.14 13.61 -27.70
C LYS A 2 -1.66 12.56 -26.72
N SER A 3 -1.88 12.98 -25.48
CA SER A 3 -2.64 12.26 -24.46
C SER A 3 -4.00 11.91 -25.04
N LYS A 4 -4.17 10.65 -25.48
CA LYS A 4 -5.49 10.02 -25.53
C LYS A 4 -6.01 10.13 -24.11
N GLU A 5 -7.08 10.88 -23.90
CA GLU A 5 -7.74 10.96 -22.60
C GLU A 5 -7.98 9.53 -22.10
N LEU A 6 -7.32 9.17 -20.99
CA LEU A 6 -7.53 7.87 -20.36
C LEU A 6 -9.01 7.77 -20.04
N ASP A 7 -9.61 6.63 -20.38
CA ASP A 7 -10.99 6.33 -20.01
C ASP A 7 -11.20 6.68 -18.52
N PRO A 8 -12.22 7.48 -18.16
CA PRO A 8 -12.43 7.93 -16.80
C PRO A 8 -12.44 6.79 -15.76
N ASP A 9 -12.94 5.61 -16.14
CA ASP A 9 -12.98 4.45 -15.26
C ASP A 9 -11.58 3.86 -15.04
N ILE A 10 -10.75 3.85 -16.08
CA ILE A 10 -9.35 3.44 -16.00
C ILE A 10 -8.57 4.40 -15.10
N LEU A 11 -8.74 5.72 -15.30
CA LEU A 11 -8.08 6.72 -14.47
C LEU A 11 -8.50 6.57 -13.00
N ALA A 12 -9.80 6.39 -12.73
CA ALA A 12 -10.31 6.18 -11.38
C ALA A 12 -9.71 4.92 -10.73
N ARG A 13 -9.52 3.83 -11.48
CA ARG A 13 -8.83 2.63 -10.99
C ARG A 13 -7.38 2.91 -10.66
N ILE A 14 -6.63 3.56 -11.56
CA ILE A 14 -5.21 3.89 -11.34
C ILE A 14 -5.04 4.75 -10.08
N LEU A 15 -5.90 5.75 -9.87
CA LEU A 15 -5.87 6.60 -8.69
C LEU A 15 -6.17 5.82 -7.40
N ARG A 16 -7.11 4.86 -7.44
CA ARG A 16 -7.36 3.95 -6.31
C ARG A 16 -6.16 3.06 -6.00
N PHE A 17 -5.52 2.50 -7.04
CA PHE A 17 -4.28 1.73 -6.88
C PHE A 17 -3.18 2.59 -6.25
N GLN A 18 -2.96 3.80 -6.78
CA GLN A 18 -1.96 4.73 -6.25
C GLN A 18 -2.18 5.03 -4.75
N GLN A 19 -3.41 5.30 -4.32
CA GLN A 19 -3.71 5.49 -2.90
C GLN A 19 -3.46 4.21 -2.08
N GLY A 20 -3.73 3.03 -2.66
CA GLY A 20 -3.42 1.72 -2.08
C GLY A 20 -1.93 1.57 -1.77
N GLU A 21 -1.09 1.76 -2.80
CA GLU A 21 0.38 1.67 -2.71
C GLU A 21 0.93 2.56 -1.58
N LEU A 22 0.42 3.79 -1.47
CA LEU A 22 0.83 4.72 -0.40
C LEU A 22 0.43 4.21 0.98
N ASN A 23 -0.79 3.69 1.14
CA ASN A 23 -1.25 3.16 2.42
C ASN A 23 -0.48 1.90 2.83
N GLU A 24 -0.15 1.05 1.87
CA GLU A 24 0.56 -0.21 2.09
C GLU A 24 2.02 0.03 2.43
N TYR A 25 2.70 0.97 1.76
CA TYR A 25 4.02 1.45 2.15
C TYR A 25 4.10 1.73 3.66
N HIS A 26 3.18 2.55 4.16
CA HIS A 26 3.14 2.92 5.59
C HIS A 26 2.73 1.76 6.50
N THR A 27 1.81 0.90 6.05
CA THR A 27 1.36 -0.25 6.82
C THR A 27 2.48 -1.26 7.00
N TYR A 28 3.18 -1.63 5.93
CA TYR A 28 4.33 -2.54 5.98
C TYR A 28 5.48 -1.94 6.81
N ALA A 29 5.74 -0.63 6.68
CA ALA A 29 6.74 0.05 7.50
C ALA A 29 6.42 -0.04 9.00
N ASN A 30 5.14 0.11 9.38
CA ASN A 30 4.71 -0.02 10.77
C ASN A 30 4.80 -1.47 11.26
N LEU A 31 4.34 -2.44 10.46
CA LEU A 31 4.43 -3.86 10.78
C LEU A 31 5.90 -4.29 10.97
N ALA A 32 6.82 -3.81 10.13
CA ALA A 32 8.24 -4.07 10.28
C ALA A 32 8.77 -3.63 11.65
N LYS A 33 8.43 -2.41 12.08
CA LYS A 33 8.83 -1.86 13.39
C LYS A 33 8.30 -2.70 14.57
N LEU A 34 7.10 -3.26 14.42
CA LEU A 34 6.45 -4.08 15.45
C LEU A 34 6.91 -5.55 15.43
N THR A 35 7.53 -6.01 14.34
CA THR A 35 7.91 -7.41 14.15
C THR A 35 9.24 -7.71 14.85
N LYS A 36 9.23 -8.67 15.78
CA LYS A 36 10.43 -9.10 16.53
C LYS A 36 11.39 -9.96 15.70
N ASP A 37 10.84 -10.83 14.85
CA ASP A 37 11.63 -11.70 13.98
C ASP A 37 12.38 -10.88 12.92
N LYS A 38 13.70 -11.05 12.86
CA LYS A 38 14.57 -10.25 11.98
C LYS A 38 14.35 -10.55 10.50
N ASN A 39 14.02 -11.79 10.14
CA ASN A 39 13.80 -12.19 8.76
C ASN A 39 12.49 -11.57 8.24
N ASN A 40 11.41 -11.72 9.01
CA ASN A 40 10.10 -11.15 8.69
C ASN A 40 10.18 -9.61 8.64
N ARG A 41 10.88 -8.98 9.58
CA ARG A 41 11.11 -7.53 9.54
C ARG A 41 11.77 -7.10 8.22
N ARG A 42 12.86 -7.77 7.83
CA ARG A 42 13.58 -7.45 6.58
C ARG A 42 12.70 -7.63 5.34
N ILE A 43 11.84 -8.65 5.34
CA ILE A 43 10.87 -8.88 4.26
C ILE A 43 9.86 -7.73 4.21
N LEU A 44 9.28 -7.33 5.34
CA LEU A 44 8.31 -6.23 5.42
C LEU A 44 8.93 -4.88 5.02
N GLU A 45 10.18 -4.61 5.41
CA GLU A 45 10.93 -3.42 4.99
C GLU A 45 11.15 -3.40 3.46
N LYS A 46 11.48 -4.55 2.87
CA LYS A 46 11.63 -4.68 1.42
C LYS A 46 10.31 -4.41 0.70
N ILE A 47 9.23 -5.05 1.14
CA ILE A 47 7.89 -4.84 0.55
C ILE A 47 7.48 -3.37 0.68
N SER A 48 7.67 -2.75 1.85
CA SER A 48 7.41 -1.33 2.06
C SER A 48 8.16 -0.46 1.03
N ALA A 49 9.46 -0.71 0.82
CA ALA A 49 10.24 0.04 -0.17
C ALA A 49 9.71 -0.14 -1.61
N ASP A 50 9.27 -1.35 -1.96
CA ASP A 50 8.69 -1.65 -3.28
C ASP A 50 7.37 -0.89 -3.49
N GLU A 51 6.45 -0.87 -2.52
CA GLU A 51 5.18 -0.13 -2.65
C GLU A 51 5.39 1.39 -2.71
N ARG A 52 6.39 1.91 -1.99
CA ARG A 52 6.78 3.32 -2.14
C ARG A 52 7.25 3.62 -3.56
N ARG A 53 8.02 2.72 -4.16
CA ARG A 53 8.48 2.86 -5.56
C ARG A 53 7.31 2.81 -6.52
N HIS A 54 6.35 1.90 -6.33
CA HIS A 54 5.13 1.82 -7.14
C HIS A 54 4.31 3.11 -7.04
N TYR A 55 4.09 3.64 -5.83
CA TYR A 55 3.42 4.92 -5.62
C TYR A 55 4.10 6.05 -6.40
N LEU A 56 5.43 6.16 -6.33
CA LEU A 56 6.18 7.21 -7.05
C LEU A 56 6.08 7.07 -8.57
N ILE A 57 6.12 5.85 -9.09
CA ILE A 57 5.91 5.58 -10.53
C ILE A 57 4.51 6.05 -10.94
N LEU A 58 3.48 5.69 -10.17
CA LEU A 58 2.11 6.09 -10.43
C LEU A 58 1.92 7.61 -10.30
N GLN A 59 2.52 8.25 -9.28
CA GLN A 59 2.51 9.70 -9.11
C GLN A 59 3.11 10.43 -10.31
N ASN A 60 4.23 9.93 -10.84
CA ASN A 60 4.84 10.49 -12.04
C ASN A 60 3.94 10.34 -13.28
N ALA A 61 3.16 9.25 -13.36
CA ALA A 61 2.24 9.01 -14.46
C ALA A 61 0.91 9.78 -14.35
N THR A 62 0.36 9.92 -13.14
CA THR A 62 -0.95 10.56 -12.89
C THR A 62 -0.84 12.06 -12.60
N GLY A 63 0.33 12.53 -12.14
CA GLY A 63 0.53 13.89 -11.64
C GLY A 63 -0.23 14.19 -10.36
N LYS A 64 -0.81 13.19 -9.69
CA LYS A 64 -1.59 13.36 -8.46
C LYS A 64 -0.77 12.94 -7.25
N GLU A 65 -0.81 13.76 -6.21
CA GLU A 65 -0.25 13.44 -4.90
C GLU A 65 -1.37 13.09 -3.93
N PHE A 66 -1.18 12.05 -3.14
CA PHE A 66 -2.14 11.58 -2.15
C PHE A 66 -1.58 11.70 -0.75
N THR A 67 -2.48 11.89 0.22
CA THR A 67 -2.15 11.77 1.64
C THR A 67 -2.44 10.36 2.13
N PRO A 68 -1.64 9.79 3.04
CA PRO A 68 -1.89 8.47 3.59
C PRO A 68 -3.21 8.40 4.38
N ASN A 69 -3.96 7.31 4.23
CA ASN A 69 -5.15 7.04 5.03
C ASN A 69 -4.74 6.46 6.40
N GLY A 70 -4.59 7.34 7.40
CA GLY A 70 -4.14 6.98 8.74
C GLY A 70 -5.02 5.94 9.45
N PHE A 71 -6.34 5.96 9.24
CA PHE A 71 -7.25 4.98 9.83
C PHE A 71 -6.96 3.57 9.30
N ARG A 72 -6.85 3.42 7.98
CA ARG A 72 -6.53 2.14 7.32
C ARG A 72 -5.18 1.61 7.80
N ILE A 73 -4.16 2.48 7.80
CA ILE A 73 -2.81 2.13 8.24
C ILE A 73 -2.84 1.63 9.69
N ARG A 74 -3.52 2.35 10.60
CA ARG A 74 -3.61 1.97 12.01
C ARG A 74 -4.37 0.65 12.20
N PHE A 75 -5.48 0.45 11.49
CA PHE A 75 -6.27 -0.77 11.56
C PHE A 75 -5.43 -2.01 11.22
N PHE A 76 -4.76 -2.03 10.07
CA PHE A 76 -3.94 -3.18 9.67
C PHE A 76 -2.67 -3.36 10.50
N SER A 77 -2.05 -2.26 10.93
CA SER A 77 -0.91 -2.32 11.86
C SER A 77 -1.33 -2.95 13.20
N LEU A 78 -2.51 -2.60 13.72
CA LEU A 78 -3.05 -3.18 14.95
C LEU A 78 -3.37 -4.66 14.76
N LEU A 79 -4.02 -5.04 13.66
CA LEU A 79 -4.31 -6.45 13.37
C LEU A 79 -3.05 -7.30 13.34
N GLY A 80 -1.98 -6.84 12.67
CA GLY A 80 -0.72 -7.60 12.62
C GLY A 80 0.04 -7.62 13.95
N SER A 81 -0.32 -6.76 14.90
CA SER A 81 0.29 -6.71 16.24
C SER A 81 -0.49 -7.51 17.30
N VAL A 82 -1.82 -7.57 17.18
CA VAL A 82 -2.72 -8.24 18.14
C VAL A 82 -3.04 -9.66 17.70
N LEU A 83 -3.19 -9.86 16.40
CA LEU A 83 -3.37 -11.17 15.78
C LEU A 83 -2.05 -11.62 15.15
N GLU A 84 -2.11 -12.64 14.30
CA GLU A 84 -0.96 -13.10 13.53
C GLU A 84 -0.68 -12.18 12.33
N LEU A 85 0.60 -11.94 12.03
CA LEU A 85 1.04 -11.19 10.84
C LEU A 85 0.40 -11.71 9.55
N SER A 86 0.39 -13.04 9.35
CA SER A 86 -0.21 -13.69 8.18
C SER A 86 -1.70 -13.40 8.02
N PHE A 87 -2.43 -13.19 9.12
CA PHE A 87 -3.84 -12.82 9.07
C PHE A 87 -4.03 -11.40 8.55
N ALA A 88 -3.25 -10.44 9.08
CA ALA A 88 -3.28 -9.05 8.64
C ALA A 88 -2.93 -8.91 7.15
N LEU A 89 -1.92 -9.65 6.69
CA LEU A 89 -1.51 -9.67 5.28
C LEU A 89 -2.61 -10.19 4.36
N ARG A 90 -3.19 -11.36 4.67
CA ARG A 90 -4.29 -11.95 3.89
C ARG A 90 -5.52 -11.04 3.82
N LEU A 91 -5.84 -10.35 4.91
CA LEU A 91 -6.96 -9.41 4.93
C LEU A 91 -6.67 -8.18 4.07
N MET A 92 -5.42 -7.69 4.08
CA MET A 92 -4.99 -6.57 3.26
C MET A 92 -5.02 -6.90 1.77
N GLU A 93 -4.58 -8.11 1.38
CA GLU A 93 -4.65 -8.62 0.01
C GLU A 93 -6.09 -8.72 -0.52
N LYS A 94 -7.03 -9.24 0.29
CA LYS A 94 -8.46 -9.25 -0.08
C LYS A 94 -9.02 -7.84 -0.30
N GLY A 95 -8.52 -6.87 0.45
CA GLY A 95 -8.86 -5.47 0.27
C GLY A 95 -8.33 -4.86 -1.03
N ARG A 96 -7.29 -5.44 -1.65
CA ARG A 96 -6.79 -5.05 -2.97
C ARG A 96 -7.57 -5.70 -4.10
N SER A 97 -7.97 -6.97 -3.96
CA SER A 97 -8.65 -7.73 -5.03
C SER A 97 -10.08 -7.27 -5.33
N LEU A 98 -10.65 -6.41 -4.49
CA LEU A 98 -11.99 -5.84 -4.66
C LEU A 98 -11.99 -4.49 -5.39
N ILE A 99 -10.87 -4.10 -6.02
CA ILE A 99 -10.63 -2.82 -6.70
C ILE A 99 -10.27 -3.08 -8.18
#